data_AF-A0AAQ3MD70-F1
#
_entry.id   AF-A0AAQ3MD70-F1
#
_cell.length_a   1.000
_cell.length_b   1.000
_cell.length_c   1.000
_cell.angle_alpha   90.00
_cell.angle_beta   90.00
_cell.angle_gamma   90.00
#
_symmetry.space_group_name_H-M   'P 1'
#
loop_
_entity.id
_entity.type
_entity.pdbx_description
1 polymer ?
#
loop_
_entity_poly.entity_id
_entity_poly.type
_entity_poly.pdbx_seq_one_letter_code
_entity_poly.pdbx_strand_id
1 'polypeptide(L)'
;MEEQKQEESLKNLGEEEEESVSESVRDLPSDAVKELLSEGVCARCVFRLFGLQGRVYASPPSISFLSSLSTTTHQLCTLCFGILQFTYYSDDAQTLLRNQNLPLLIADTVKRHAYQFHTFSLEVSIPPIILNNDNSLRSYMKTKFGSQSWFQENLHTGCISTKDALKFSLIHPLENLLECKSSMGNFRIRLTYTHTKASKGDQNRSDSAETCKRRKIGMLKFIIDPVLLFWM
;
A
#
# COMPACT_ATOMS: atom_id res chain seq x y z
N MET A 1 38.53 4.50 -1.54
CA MET A 1 38.23 5.09 -2.87
C MET A 1 37.08 4.37 -3.57
N GLU A 2 36.88 3.05 -3.38
CA GLU A 2 35.68 2.35 -3.89
C GLU A 2 34.40 2.65 -3.10
N GLU A 3 34.46 2.79 -1.77
CA GLU A 3 33.27 3.13 -0.96
C GLU A 3 32.67 4.50 -1.29
N GLN A 4 33.52 5.51 -1.52
CA GLN A 4 33.06 6.85 -1.92
C GLN A 4 32.39 6.86 -3.31
N LYS A 5 32.85 6.00 -4.22
CA LYS A 5 32.27 5.88 -5.57
C LYS A 5 30.92 5.15 -5.57
N GLN A 6 30.72 4.19 -4.66
CA GLN A 6 29.42 3.53 -4.48
C GLN A 6 28.39 4.45 -3.83
N GLU A 7 28.79 5.27 -2.85
CA GLU A 7 27.88 6.18 -2.17
C GLU A 7 27.45 7.35 -3.08
N GLU A 8 28.35 7.88 -3.91
CA GLU A 8 28.05 8.93 -4.89
C GLU A 8 27.16 8.40 -6.03
N SER A 9 27.37 7.15 -6.46
CA SER A 9 26.49 6.50 -7.45
C SER A 9 25.08 6.19 -6.91
N LEU A 10 24.94 5.83 -5.63
CA LEU A 10 23.63 5.62 -5.00
C LEU A 10 22.87 6.95 -4.81
N LYS A 11 23.60 8.04 -4.52
CA LYS A 11 23.01 9.38 -4.39
C LYS A 11 22.50 9.91 -5.73
N ASN A 12 23.30 9.79 -6.79
CA ASN A 12 22.89 10.21 -8.14
C ASN A 12 21.70 9.38 -8.67
N LEU A 13 21.66 8.07 -8.43
CA LEU A 13 20.47 7.26 -8.77
C LEU A 13 19.22 7.70 -7.99
N GLY A 14 19.37 8.12 -6.74
CA GLY A 14 18.26 8.60 -5.92
C GLY A 14 17.68 9.91 -6.45
N GLU A 15 18.54 10.84 -6.88
CA GLU A 15 18.16 12.16 -7.38
C GLU A 15 17.53 12.08 -8.79
N GLU A 16 18.10 11.29 -9.70
CA GLU A 16 17.54 11.06 -11.05
C GLU A 16 16.17 10.34 -10.98
N GLU A 17 16.02 9.37 -10.08
CA GLU A 17 14.73 8.69 -9.85
C GLU A 17 13.69 9.63 -9.22
N GLU A 18 14.09 10.52 -8.31
CA GLU A 18 13.18 11.50 -7.67
C GLU A 18 12.72 12.60 -8.65
N GLU A 19 13.60 13.04 -9.56
CA GLU A 19 13.29 13.99 -10.62
C GLU A 19 12.31 13.39 -11.65
N SER A 20 12.54 12.15 -12.11
CA SER A 20 11.65 11.45 -13.04
C SER A 20 10.25 11.17 -12.47
N VAL A 21 10.17 10.91 -11.17
CA VAL A 21 8.92 10.81 -10.41
C VAL A 21 8.16 12.14 -10.42
N SER A 22 8.87 13.25 -10.24
CA SER A 22 8.26 14.57 -10.20
C SER A 22 7.70 15.01 -11.55
N GLU A 23 8.35 14.64 -12.65
CA GLU A 23 7.91 14.93 -14.02
C GLU A 23 6.62 14.15 -14.36
N SER A 24 6.61 12.84 -14.12
CA SER A 24 5.44 11.98 -14.37
C SER A 24 4.19 12.41 -13.60
N VAL A 25 4.36 13.01 -12.41
CA VAL A 25 3.26 13.57 -11.61
C VAL A 25 2.71 14.87 -12.21
N ARG A 26 3.56 15.68 -12.86
CA ARG A 26 3.15 16.95 -13.50
C ARG A 26 2.35 16.72 -14.77
N ASP A 27 2.56 15.60 -15.45
CA ASP A 27 1.84 15.23 -16.67
C ASP A 27 0.42 14.69 -16.42
N LEU A 28 0.02 14.54 -15.14
CA LEU A 28 -1.31 14.08 -14.79
C LEU A 28 -2.39 15.08 -15.23
N PRO A 29 -3.50 14.62 -15.83
CA PRO A 29 -4.59 15.48 -16.28
C PRO A 29 -5.27 16.13 -15.08
N SER A 30 -5.04 17.43 -14.90
CA SER A 30 -5.40 18.14 -13.67
C SER A 30 -6.89 18.01 -13.32
N ASP A 31 -7.80 18.15 -14.30
CA ASP A 31 -9.25 18.09 -14.06
C ASP A 31 -9.71 16.72 -13.54
N ALA A 32 -9.20 15.62 -14.12
CA ALA A 32 -9.49 14.28 -13.65
C ALA A 32 -8.92 14.03 -12.25
N VAL A 33 -7.73 14.56 -11.96
CA VAL A 33 -7.13 14.50 -10.62
C VAL A 33 -7.99 15.26 -9.61
N LYS A 34 -8.44 16.49 -9.91
CA LYS A 34 -9.27 17.28 -8.98
C LYS A 34 -10.55 16.56 -8.64
N GLU A 35 -11.18 15.99 -9.65
CA GLU A 35 -12.43 15.28 -9.51
C GLU A 35 -12.27 14.03 -8.64
N LEU A 36 -11.27 13.18 -8.92
CA LEU A 36 -11.02 11.97 -8.11
C LEU A 36 -10.76 12.32 -6.63
N LEU A 37 -10.03 13.39 -6.36
CA LEU A 37 -9.80 13.87 -5.00
C LEU A 37 -11.11 14.35 -4.35
N SER A 38 -11.98 15.03 -5.10
CA SER A 38 -13.29 15.49 -4.61
C SER A 38 -14.24 14.33 -4.30
N GLU A 39 -14.11 13.20 -5.00
CA GLU A 39 -14.80 11.93 -4.72
C GLU A 39 -14.16 11.14 -3.55
N GLY A 40 -13.18 11.73 -2.86
CA GLY A 40 -12.52 11.16 -1.69
C GLY A 40 -11.48 10.08 -2.02
N VAL A 41 -10.94 10.05 -3.25
CA VAL A 41 -9.83 9.17 -3.62
C VAL A 41 -8.51 9.77 -3.10
N CYS A 42 -7.70 9.00 -2.39
CA CYS A 42 -6.41 9.51 -1.87
C CYS A 42 -5.34 9.65 -2.96
N ALA A 43 -4.34 10.51 -2.74
CA ALA A 43 -3.22 10.75 -3.67
C ALA A 43 -2.54 9.47 -4.21
N ARG A 44 -2.20 8.52 -3.33
CA ARG A 44 -1.59 7.24 -3.75
C ARG A 44 -2.55 6.41 -4.63
N CYS A 45 -3.86 6.49 -4.41
CA CYS A 45 -4.84 5.89 -5.30
C CYS A 45 -4.97 6.65 -6.63
N VAL A 46 -4.76 7.96 -6.65
CA VAL A 46 -4.70 8.71 -7.92
C VAL A 46 -3.52 8.19 -8.74
N PHE A 47 -2.31 8.15 -8.17
CA PHE A 47 -1.11 7.64 -8.86
C PHE A 47 -1.30 6.22 -9.42
N ARG A 48 -1.93 5.34 -8.63
CA ARG A 48 -2.20 3.95 -9.06
C ARG A 48 -3.11 3.90 -10.29
N LEU A 49 -4.08 4.80 -10.39
CA LEU A 49 -5.06 4.82 -11.47
C LEU A 49 -4.44 5.27 -12.78
N PHE A 50 -3.48 6.19 -12.70
CA PHE A 50 -2.68 6.68 -13.81
C PHE A 50 -1.45 5.81 -14.12
N GLY A 51 -1.27 4.68 -13.41
CA GLY A 51 -0.20 3.73 -13.71
C GLY A 51 1.19 4.19 -13.30
N LEU A 52 1.32 5.22 -12.44
CA LEU A 52 2.62 5.68 -11.95
C LEU A 52 3.26 4.61 -11.07
N GLN A 53 4.48 4.18 -11.38
CA GLN A 53 5.20 3.14 -10.65
C GLN A 53 6.34 3.70 -9.79
N GLY A 54 6.90 2.86 -8.93
CA GLY A 54 8.15 3.17 -8.23
C GLY A 54 7.99 3.99 -6.94
N ARG A 55 8.93 4.89 -6.68
CA ARG A 55 9.10 5.55 -5.37
C ARG A 55 8.03 6.59 -5.04
N VAL A 56 7.17 6.94 -5.99
CA VAL A 56 6.04 7.89 -5.83
C VAL A 56 5.14 7.53 -4.63
N TYR A 57 5.17 6.27 -4.20
CA TYR A 57 4.36 5.77 -3.10
C TYR A 57 5.06 5.82 -1.72
N ALA A 58 6.40 5.75 -1.68
CA ALA A 58 7.19 5.66 -0.45
C ALA A 58 7.23 6.99 0.29
N SER A 59 7.51 8.07 -0.45
CA SER A 59 7.34 9.45 -0.01
C SER A 59 6.51 10.12 -1.10
N PRO A 60 5.16 10.14 -1.00
CA PRO A 60 4.39 10.91 -1.95
C PRO A 60 4.93 12.33 -1.88
N PRO A 61 5.37 12.93 -3.02
CA PRO A 61 6.02 14.22 -2.96
C PRO A 61 5.14 15.19 -2.19
N SER A 62 5.75 16.20 -1.56
CA SER A 62 5.00 17.37 -1.10
C SER A 62 4.44 18.07 -2.33
N ILE A 63 3.39 17.49 -2.91
CA ILE A 63 2.64 18.07 -3.98
C ILE A 63 1.77 19.08 -3.27
N SER A 64 2.31 20.27 -3.09
CA SER A 64 1.56 21.48 -2.73
C SER A 64 0.27 21.61 -3.58
N PHE A 65 0.26 21.05 -4.78
CA PHE A 65 -0.90 20.84 -5.66
C PHE A 65 -1.99 19.86 -5.15
N LEU A 66 -1.67 18.85 -4.33
CA LEU A 66 -2.65 17.92 -3.74
C LEU A 66 -3.05 18.34 -2.33
N SER A 67 -2.14 18.96 -1.59
CA SER A 67 -2.39 19.52 -0.25
C SER A 67 -3.40 20.67 -0.28
N SER A 68 -3.45 21.43 -1.37
CA SER A 68 -4.48 22.46 -1.60
C SER A 68 -5.85 21.89 -2.01
N LEU A 69 -5.91 20.62 -2.41
CA LEU A 69 -7.13 19.94 -2.86
C LEU A 69 -7.69 18.93 -1.85
N SER A 70 -6.90 18.46 -0.89
CA SER A 70 -7.33 17.54 0.17
C SER A 70 -7.89 18.32 1.36
N THR A 71 -9.21 18.55 1.36
CA THR A 71 -9.90 19.35 2.39
C THR A 71 -10.20 18.61 3.69
N THR A 72 -9.84 17.32 3.84
CA THR A 72 -10.25 16.55 5.02
C THR A 72 -9.14 15.66 5.56
N THR A 73 -8.56 16.07 6.68
CA THR A 73 -7.47 15.37 7.38
C THR A 73 -7.90 14.03 8.02
N HIS A 74 -9.20 13.72 8.03
CA HIS A 74 -9.78 12.56 8.74
C HIS A 74 -10.60 11.59 7.89
N GLN A 75 -10.78 11.82 6.59
CA GLN A 75 -11.59 10.91 5.77
C GLN A 75 -10.76 9.77 5.17
N LEU A 76 -11.29 8.55 5.30
CA LEU A 76 -10.74 7.37 4.63
C LEU A 76 -10.98 7.47 3.14
N CYS A 77 -9.99 7.06 2.37
CA CYS A 77 -10.11 6.93 0.92
C CYS A 77 -11.32 6.06 0.56
N THR A 78 -12.21 6.55 -0.29
CA THR A 78 -13.40 5.80 -0.75
C THR A 78 -13.02 4.54 -1.55
N LEU A 79 -11.85 4.56 -2.18
CA LEU A 79 -11.33 3.46 -3.00
C LEU A 79 -10.60 2.39 -2.20
N CYS A 80 -9.56 2.78 -1.44
CA CYS A 80 -8.70 1.84 -0.72
C CYS A 80 -9.03 1.70 0.78
N PHE A 81 -10.05 2.40 1.28
CA PHE A 81 -10.44 2.44 2.70
C PHE A 81 -9.28 2.69 3.67
N GLY A 82 -8.31 3.49 3.25
CA GLY A 82 -7.18 3.91 4.08
C GLY A 82 -5.94 3.01 4.02
N ILE A 83 -5.95 1.92 3.26
CA ILE A 83 -4.76 1.05 3.11
C ILE A 83 -3.55 1.85 2.62
N LEU A 84 -3.71 2.62 1.54
CA LEU A 84 -2.65 3.50 1.01
C LEU A 84 -2.57 4.84 1.75
N GLN A 85 -3.39 5.08 2.77
CA GLN A 85 -3.20 6.20 3.70
C GLN A 85 -2.42 5.79 4.95
N PHE A 86 -2.01 4.50 5.02
CA PHE A 86 -1.40 3.86 6.18
C PHE A 86 -2.26 3.97 7.44
N THR A 87 -3.57 3.78 7.25
CA THR A 87 -4.52 3.73 8.35
C THR A 87 -4.72 2.29 8.81
N TYR A 88 -4.70 2.07 10.12
CA TYR A 88 -4.95 0.78 10.75
C TYR A 88 -5.67 0.98 12.09
N TYR A 89 -6.37 -0.05 12.56
CA TYR A 89 -6.98 -0.03 13.88
C TYR A 89 -5.93 -0.39 14.93
N SER A 90 -5.78 0.40 15.99
CA SER A 90 -4.93 0.07 17.13
C SER A 90 -5.79 -0.51 18.25
N ASP A 91 -5.44 -1.73 18.71
CA ASP A 91 -6.10 -2.35 19.85
C ASP A 91 -5.81 -1.58 21.16
N ASP A 92 -4.59 -1.05 21.31
CA ASP A 92 -4.17 -0.29 22.50
C ASP A 92 -4.95 1.02 22.64
N ALA A 93 -5.08 1.77 21.54
CA ALA A 93 -5.77 3.06 21.52
C ALA A 93 -7.29 2.93 21.23
N GLN A 94 -7.76 1.71 20.93
CA GLN A 94 -9.13 1.39 20.51
C GLN A 94 -9.68 2.32 19.41
N THR A 95 -8.82 2.72 18.47
CA THR A 95 -9.18 3.70 17.44
C THR A 95 -8.38 3.48 16.16
N LEU A 96 -8.85 4.09 15.06
CA LEU A 96 -8.11 4.14 13.81
C LEU A 96 -6.95 5.13 13.94
N LEU A 97 -5.74 4.62 13.76
CA LEU A 97 -4.51 5.41 13.71
C LEU A 97 -4.03 5.50 12.27
N ARG A 98 -3.44 6.65 11.94
CA ARG A 98 -2.74 6.88 10.69
C ARG A 98 -1.27 7.09 10.99
N ASN A 99 -0.40 6.28 10.40
CA ASN A 99 1.04 6.43 10.58
C ASN A 99 1.72 6.60 9.22
N GLN A 100 2.14 7.82 8.92
CA GLN A 100 2.87 8.11 7.67
C GLN A 100 4.21 7.36 7.60
N ASN A 101 4.78 7.01 8.76
CA ASN A 101 6.01 6.23 8.92
C ASN A 101 5.72 4.75 9.22
N LEU A 102 4.70 4.17 8.56
CA LEU A 102 4.39 2.74 8.67
C LEU A 102 5.61 1.83 8.41
N PRO A 103 6.52 2.11 7.45
CA PRO A 103 7.74 1.31 7.29
C PRO A 103 8.60 1.23 8.56
N LEU A 104 8.75 2.35 9.27
CA LEU A 104 9.52 2.41 10.52
C LEU A 104 8.86 1.56 11.61
N LEU A 105 7.54 1.67 11.77
CA LEU A 105 6.78 0.84 12.71
C LEU A 105 6.96 -0.66 12.42
N ILE A 106 6.93 -1.06 11.15
CA ILE A 106 7.16 -2.45 10.75
C ILE A 106 8.60 -2.86 11.08
N ALA A 107 9.59 -2.05 10.71
CA ALA A 107 11.00 -2.34 10.95
C ALA A 107 11.33 -2.47 12.45
N ASP A 108 10.85 -1.54 13.27
CA ASP A 108 10.99 -1.59 14.73
C ASP A 108 10.33 -2.84 15.31
N THR A 109 9.19 -3.24 14.76
CA THR A 109 8.52 -4.48 15.18
C THR A 109 9.36 -5.70 14.82
N VAL A 110 9.91 -5.77 13.62
CA VAL A 110 10.79 -6.89 13.19
C VAL A 110 12.06 -6.95 14.05
N LYS A 111 12.74 -5.80 14.26
CA LYS A 111 13.99 -5.71 15.04
C LYS A 111 13.80 -6.11 16.49
N ARG A 112 12.68 -5.72 17.13
CA ARG A 112 12.37 -6.10 18.52
C ARG A 112 12.31 -7.61 18.76
N HIS A 113 11.99 -8.39 17.74
CA HIS A 113 11.92 -9.85 17.86
C HIS A 113 13.28 -10.55 17.60
N ALA A 114 14.36 -9.79 17.39
CA ALA A 114 15.74 -10.27 17.28
C ALA A 114 15.96 -11.42 16.28
N TYR A 115 15.21 -11.42 15.17
CA TYR A 115 15.38 -12.41 14.11
C TYR A 115 16.70 -12.21 13.36
N GLN A 116 17.37 -13.31 13.00
CA GLN A 116 18.47 -13.32 12.05
C GLN A 116 17.94 -13.66 10.66
N PHE A 117 18.07 -12.73 9.71
CA PHE A 117 17.69 -12.93 8.31
C PHE A 117 18.55 -12.04 7.40
N HIS A 118 18.80 -12.52 6.17
CA HIS A 118 19.58 -11.79 5.15
C HIS A 118 18.71 -11.24 4.02
N THR A 119 17.47 -11.74 3.91
CA THR A 119 16.47 -11.30 2.94
C THR A 119 15.09 -11.41 3.55
N PHE A 120 14.14 -10.65 3.04
CA PHE A 120 12.74 -10.74 3.44
C PHE A 120 11.80 -10.80 2.23
N SER A 121 10.62 -11.37 2.43
CA SER A 121 9.50 -11.30 1.49
C SER A 121 8.35 -10.50 2.09
N LEU A 122 7.72 -9.62 1.29
CA LEU A 122 6.54 -8.86 1.68
C LEU A 122 5.27 -9.46 1.06
N GLU A 123 4.41 -9.98 1.91
CA GLU A 123 3.08 -10.49 1.54
C GLU A 123 1.98 -9.52 1.97
N VAL A 124 1.04 -9.28 1.07
CA VAL A 124 -0.07 -8.35 1.29
C VAL A 124 -1.37 -9.05 0.90
N SER A 125 -2.29 -9.13 1.85
CA SER A 125 -3.67 -9.57 1.63
C SER A 125 -4.62 -8.37 1.73
N ILE A 126 -5.42 -8.17 0.68
CA ILE A 126 -6.35 -7.05 0.53
C ILE A 126 -7.80 -7.56 0.57
N PRO A 127 -8.73 -6.87 1.27
CA PRO A 127 -10.13 -7.25 1.29
C PRO A 127 -10.75 -7.27 -0.12
N PRO A 128 -11.60 -8.26 -0.45
CA PRO A 128 -12.24 -8.37 -1.77
C PRO A 128 -13.05 -7.12 -2.17
N ILE A 129 -13.60 -6.39 -1.20
CA ILE A 129 -14.33 -5.13 -1.45
C ILE A 129 -13.46 -4.07 -2.16
N ILE A 130 -12.15 -4.05 -1.91
CA ILE A 130 -11.24 -3.12 -2.59
C ILE A 130 -11.11 -3.48 -4.08
N LEU A 131 -11.04 -4.78 -4.39
CA LEU A 131 -11.01 -5.23 -5.78
C LEU A 131 -12.31 -4.85 -6.52
N ASN A 132 -13.46 -4.95 -5.85
CA ASN A 132 -14.73 -4.51 -6.42
C ASN A 132 -14.74 -2.99 -6.66
N ASN A 133 -14.26 -2.20 -5.70
CA ASN A 133 -14.14 -0.75 -5.86
C ASN A 133 -13.22 -0.39 -7.04
N ASP A 134 -12.09 -1.10 -7.18
CA ASP A 134 -11.14 -0.90 -8.28
C ASP A 134 -11.82 -1.14 -9.65
N ASN A 135 -12.66 -2.18 -9.75
CA ASN A 135 -13.41 -2.49 -10.96
C ASN A 135 -14.51 -1.45 -11.24
N SER A 136 -15.27 -1.05 -10.22
CA SER A 136 -16.30 -0.01 -10.34
C SER A 136 -15.70 1.32 -10.79
N LEU A 137 -14.57 1.72 -10.22
CA LEU A 137 -13.90 2.96 -10.59
C LEU A 137 -13.29 2.89 -12.00
N ARG A 138 -12.75 1.74 -12.42
CA ARG A 138 -12.29 1.56 -13.80
C ARG A 138 -13.43 1.76 -14.80
N SER A 139 -14.60 1.19 -14.51
CA SER A 139 -15.81 1.39 -15.34
C SER A 139 -16.23 2.85 -15.37
N TYR A 140 -16.22 3.54 -14.22
CA TYR A 140 -16.49 4.97 -14.14
C TYR A 140 -15.53 5.80 -15.00
N MET A 141 -14.22 5.59 -14.83
CA MET A 141 -13.17 6.30 -15.57
C MET A 141 -13.33 6.09 -17.08
N LYS A 142 -13.62 4.85 -17.51
CA LYS A 142 -13.85 4.53 -18.91
C LYS A 142 -15.09 5.23 -19.46
N THR A 143 -16.19 5.28 -18.71
CA THR A 143 -17.41 5.96 -19.15
C THR A 143 -17.22 7.47 -19.23
N LYS A 144 -16.52 8.07 -18.26
CA LYS A 144 -16.39 9.52 -18.15
C LYS A 144 -15.27 10.11 -18.99
N PHE A 145 -14.09 9.49 -18.95
CA PHE A 145 -12.88 9.98 -19.61
C PHE A 145 -12.51 9.14 -20.85
N GLY A 146 -13.33 8.15 -21.22
CA GLY A 146 -13.04 7.25 -22.33
C GLY A 146 -12.77 7.93 -23.67
N SER A 147 -13.28 9.13 -23.92
CA SER A 147 -13.01 9.87 -25.16
C SER A 147 -11.77 10.78 -25.09
N GLN A 148 -11.17 10.95 -23.92
CA GLN A 148 -10.04 11.85 -23.72
C GLN A 148 -8.75 11.23 -24.30
N SER A 149 -7.93 12.05 -24.97
CA SER A 149 -6.67 11.59 -25.58
C SER A 149 -5.73 10.99 -24.55
N TRP A 150 -5.53 11.69 -23.42
CA TRP A 150 -4.69 11.21 -22.32
C TRP A 150 -5.18 9.87 -21.74
N PHE A 151 -6.49 9.57 -21.81
CA PHE A 151 -7.03 8.31 -21.30
C PHE A 151 -6.79 7.18 -22.31
N GLN A 152 -7.02 7.45 -23.59
CA GLN A 152 -6.82 6.50 -24.69
C GLN A 152 -5.35 6.12 -24.87
N GLU A 153 -4.47 7.13 -24.83
CA GLU A 153 -3.03 6.95 -24.89
C GLU A 153 -2.57 6.10 -23.70
N ASN A 154 -3.04 6.35 -22.48
CA ASN A 154 -2.59 5.61 -21.29
C ASN A 154 -3.34 4.30 -20.99
N LEU A 155 -4.20 3.81 -21.91
CA LEU A 155 -4.89 2.53 -21.71
C LEU A 155 -3.93 1.35 -21.50
N HIS A 156 -2.74 1.42 -22.11
CA HIS A 156 -1.74 0.36 -22.07
C HIS A 156 -0.93 0.31 -20.77
N THR A 157 -0.80 1.44 -20.06
CA THR A 157 -0.03 1.53 -18.80
C THR A 157 -0.74 0.79 -17.66
N GLY A 158 -2.07 0.68 -17.73
CA GLY A 158 -2.89 -0.09 -16.80
C GLY A 158 -2.94 0.48 -15.38
N CYS A 159 -4.07 0.29 -14.68
CA CYS A 159 -4.15 0.66 -13.27
C CYS A 159 -3.35 -0.33 -12.41
N ILE A 160 -2.58 0.19 -11.46
CA ILE A 160 -1.85 -0.59 -10.44
C ILE A 160 -2.84 -1.01 -9.34
N SER A 161 -2.72 -2.26 -8.89
CA SER A 161 -3.57 -2.78 -7.81
C SER A 161 -3.22 -2.13 -6.48
N THR A 162 -4.20 -2.01 -5.56
CA THR A 162 -3.94 -1.51 -4.20
C THR A 162 -2.84 -2.31 -3.48
N LYS A 163 -2.77 -3.62 -3.74
CA LYS A 163 -1.74 -4.52 -3.21
C LYS A 163 -0.34 -4.12 -3.67
N ASP A 164 -0.16 -3.90 -4.97
CA ASP A 164 1.16 -3.63 -5.55
C ASP A 164 1.61 -2.20 -5.23
N ALA A 165 0.68 -1.23 -5.23
CA ALA A 165 0.95 0.12 -4.76
C ALA A 165 1.42 0.14 -3.28
N LEU A 166 0.81 -0.69 -2.42
CA LEU A 166 1.27 -0.81 -1.03
C LEU A 166 2.68 -1.40 -0.96
N LYS A 167 2.98 -2.41 -1.78
CA LYS A 167 4.34 -2.97 -1.87
C LYS A 167 5.36 -1.92 -2.32
N PHE A 168 5.06 -1.13 -3.35
CA PHE A 168 5.93 -0.02 -3.77
C PHE A 168 6.15 1.00 -2.65
N SER A 169 5.12 1.22 -1.82
CA SER A 169 5.22 2.14 -0.68
C SER A 169 6.14 1.64 0.45
N LEU A 170 6.34 0.32 0.56
CA LEU A 170 6.96 -0.30 1.73
C LEU A 170 8.29 -0.98 1.45
N ILE A 171 8.47 -1.62 0.28
CA ILE A 171 9.64 -2.46 -0.01
C ILE A 171 10.92 -1.66 0.15
N HIS A 172 11.10 -0.58 -0.60
CA HIS A 172 12.35 0.19 -0.57
C HIS A 172 12.66 0.77 0.83
N PRO A 173 11.71 1.44 1.52
CA PRO A 173 11.93 1.85 2.91
C PRO A 173 12.32 0.72 3.86
N LEU A 174 11.68 -0.46 3.72
CA LEU A 174 12.01 -1.62 4.54
C LEU A 174 13.38 -2.20 4.22
N GLU A 175 13.80 -2.22 2.95
CA GLU A 175 15.16 -2.64 2.60
C GLU A 175 16.22 -1.79 3.30
N ASN A 176 16.01 -0.47 3.33
CA ASN A 176 16.92 0.46 3.99
C ASN A 176 16.88 0.32 5.51
N LEU A 177 15.68 0.22 6.10
CA LEU A 177 15.52 0.15 7.55
C LEU A 177 15.97 -1.20 8.13
N LEU A 178 15.82 -2.29 7.38
CA LEU A 178 16.22 -3.64 7.78
C LEU A 178 17.62 -4.03 7.27
N GLU A 179 18.27 -3.18 6.48
CA GLU A 179 19.60 -3.39 5.90
C GLU A 179 19.70 -4.71 5.12
N CYS A 180 18.62 -5.11 4.43
CA CYS A 180 18.57 -6.34 3.66
C CYS A 180 17.61 -6.24 2.47
N LYS A 181 17.79 -7.10 1.46
CA LYS A 181 17.01 -7.04 0.22
C LYS A 181 15.67 -7.77 0.32
N SER A 182 14.67 -7.23 -0.37
CA SER A 182 13.40 -7.89 -0.60
C SER A 182 13.58 -8.94 -1.69
N SER A 183 13.41 -10.21 -1.35
CA SER A 183 13.48 -11.32 -2.30
C SER A 183 12.54 -12.47 -1.88
N MET A 184 12.55 -13.57 -2.63
CA MET A 184 11.88 -14.81 -2.22
C MET A 184 12.69 -15.48 -1.09
N GLY A 185 12.68 -14.86 0.09
CA GLY A 185 13.40 -15.32 1.28
C GLY A 185 12.52 -16.08 2.28
N ASN A 186 13.19 -16.72 3.25
CA ASN A 186 12.54 -17.51 4.30
C ASN A 186 11.87 -16.64 5.38
N PHE A 187 12.31 -15.38 5.53
CA PHE A 187 11.67 -14.44 6.43
C PHE A 187 10.53 -13.72 5.69
N ARG A 188 9.34 -13.75 6.29
CA ARG A 188 8.11 -13.26 5.64
C ARG A 188 7.41 -12.24 6.52
N ILE A 189 7.30 -11.02 6.00
CA ILE A 189 6.49 -9.96 6.58
C ILE A 189 5.13 -10.02 5.90
N ARG A 190 4.08 -10.40 6.64
CA ARG A 190 2.71 -10.46 6.11
C ARG A 190 1.83 -9.36 6.69
N LEU A 191 1.28 -8.53 5.81
CA LEU A 191 0.26 -7.55 6.10
C LEU A 191 -1.09 -8.06 5.63
N THR A 192 -2.04 -8.20 6.57
CA THR A 192 -3.39 -8.68 6.26
C THR A 192 -4.39 -7.59 6.62
N TYR A 193 -5.05 -7.04 5.61
CA TYR A 193 -6.12 -6.06 5.81
C TYR A 193 -7.47 -6.78 5.77
N THR A 194 -8.36 -6.39 6.69
CA THR A 194 -9.72 -6.92 6.78
C THR A 194 -10.74 -5.80 6.82
N HIS A 195 -11.94 -6.04 6.29
CA HIS A 195 -13.04 -5.11 6.36
C HIS A 195 -14.22 -5.75 7.11
N THR A 196 -14.85 -5.02 8.02
CA THR A 196 -15.89 -5.54 8.92
C THR A 196 -17.11 -6.13 8.19
N LYS A 197 -17.41 -5.67 6.97
CA LYS A 197 -18.47 -6.27 6.13
C LYS A 197 -18.10 -7.66 5.56
N ALA A 198 -16.81 -7.99 5.44
CA ALA A 198 -16.36 -9.32 5.03
C ALA A 198 -16.35 -10.33 6.20
N SER A 199 -16.37 -9.84 7.45
CA SER A 199 -16.39 -10.68 8.65
C SER A 199 -17.80 -11.09 9.10
N LYS A 200 -18.85 -10.44 8.58
CA LYS A 200 -20.27 -10.71 8.97
C LYS A 200 -21.01 -11.65 8.00
N GLY A 201 -20.29 -12.31 7.09
CA GLY A 201 -20.88 -13.14 6.03
C GLY A 201 -21.23 -14.59 6.41
N ASP A 202 -21.04 -15.02 7.67
CA ASP A 202 -21.17 -16.44 8.06
C ASP A 202 -22.05 -16.67 9.30
N GLN A 203 -23.14 -15.91 9.46
CA GLN A 203 -24.11 -16.14 10.55
C GLN A 203 -25.45 -16.73 10.14
N ASN A 204 -25.62 -17.24 8.92
CA ASN A 204 -26.84 -17.98 8.56
C ASN A 204 -26.58 -19.15 7.61
N ARG A 205 -26.18 -20.30 8.17
CA ARG A 205 -26.63 -21.64 7.74
C ARG A 205 -26.32 -22.68 8.82
N SER A 206 -27.26 -23.59 8.98
CA SER A 206 -27.59 -24.45 10.12
C SER A 206 -26.61 -25.60 10.42
N ASP A 207 -26.51 -25.89 11.72
CA ASP A 207 -26.31 -27.17 12.43
C ASP A 207 -25.66 -28.36 11.70
N SER A 208 -24.44 -28.74 12.11
CA SER A 208 -24.19 -29.98 12.90
C SER A 208 -22.68 -30.24 13.12
N ALA A 209 -22.35 -30.53 14.39
CA ALA A 209 -21.21 -31.29 14.93
C ALA A 209 -19.74 -30.82 14.77
N GLU A 210 -19.06 -30.85 15.94
CA GLU A 210 -17.61 -30.97 16.21
C GLU A 210 -16.70 -29.72 16.18
N THR A 211 -16.71 -29.04 17.33
CA THR A 211 -15.54 -28.63 18.14
C THR A 211 -14.22 -28.24 17.42
N CYS A 212 -13.99 -26.94 17.33
CA CYS A 212 -12.81 -26.30 17.92
C CYS A 212 -13.12 -24.85 18.30
N LYS A 213 -13.34 -24.61 19.60
CA LYS A 213 -13.48 -23.26 20.16
C LYS A 213 -12.12 -22.55 20.07
N ARG A 214 -12.03 -21.50 19.25
CA ARG A 214 -11.09 -20.41 19.51
C ARG A 214 -11.80 -19.06 19.33
N ARG A 215 -12.33 -18.55 20.43
CA ARG A 215 -12.69 -17.13 20.54
C ARG A 215 -11.40 -16.33 20.71
N LYS A 216 -11.15 -15.36 19.83
CA LYS A 216 -10.44 -14.13 20.20
C LYS A 216 -10.84 -12.96 19.30
N ILE A 217 -11.32 -11.92 19.97
CA ILE A 217 -11.65 -10.57 19.49
C ILE A 217 -10.34 -9.75 19.44
N GLY A 218 -10.25 -8.80 18.49
CA GLY A 218 -9.13 -7.88 18.28
C GLY A 218 -8.15 -8.36 17.20
N MET A 219 -8.32 -7.89 15.96
CA MET A 219 -7.43 -8.20 14.84
C MET A 219 -6.63 -6.94 14.45
N LEU A 220 -5.46 -6.78 15.03
CA LEU A 220 -4.24 -6.52 14.28
C LEU A 220 -3.48 -7.84 14.18
N LYS A 221 -3.36 -8.41 12.98
CA LYS A 221 -2.45 -9.54 12.77
C LYS A 221 -1.37 -9.12 11.79
N PHE A 222 -0.31 -8.50 12.32
CA PHE A 222 1.04 -8.73 11.82
C PHE A 222 1.32 -10.20 12.12
N ILE A 223 1.23 -11.06 11.12
CA ILE A 223 1.78 -12.40 11.28
C ILE A 223 3.19 -12.35 10.72
N ILE A 224 4.16 -12.17 11.62
CA ILE A 224 5.55 -12.51 11.34
C ILE A 224 5.62 -14.01 11.57
N ASP A 225 5.37 -14.80 10.53
CA ASP A 225 5.59 -16.25 10.58
C ASP A 225 7.07 -16.48 10.25
N PRO A 226 7.93 -16.92 11.19
CA PRO A 226 9.09 -17.68 10.80
C PRO A 226 8.54 -18.99 10.23
N VAL A 227 8.55 -19.15 8.92
CA VAL A 227 8.38 -20.48 8.34
C VAL A 227 9.63 -21.28 8.70
N LEU A 228 9.66 -21.82 9.91
CA LEU A 228 10.47 -22.98 10.27
C LEU A 228 9.83 -24.17 9.56
N LEU A 229 10.24 -24.42 8.33
CA LEU A 229 10.12 -25.76 7.77
C LEU A 229 11.19 -26.63 8.45
N PHE A 230 10.89 -27.11 9.65
CA PHE A 230 11.34 -28.43 10.05
C PHE A 230 10.47 -29.42 9.29
N TRP A 231 11.03 -30.04 8.25
CA TRP A 231 10.64 -31.36 7.82
C TRP A 231 11.85 -32.27 8.05
N MET A 232 11.71 -33.18 9.03
CA MET A 232 12.34 -34.50 8.92
C MET A 232 11.49 -35.35 7.98
#